data_AF-Q8BUF8-F1
#
_entry.id   AF-Q8BUF8-F1
#
_cell.length_a   1.000
_cell.length_b   1.000
_cell.length_c   1.000
_cell.angle_alpha   90.00
_cell.angle_beta   90.00
_cell.angle_gamma   90.00
#
_symmetry.space_group_name_H-M   'P 1'
#
loop_
_entity.id
_entity.type
_entity.pdbx_description
1 polymer ?
#
loop_
_entity_poly.entity_id
_entity_poly.type
_entity_poly.pdbx_seq_one_letter_code
_entity_poly.pdbx_strand_id
1 'polypeptide(L)'
;MAMRTRLTWQQEKCLQNYFGGKRFCLLYKASVQKFSHQNLLCTCENQGPTMIVVYSEKCVIGMYLKEGFQGKDVSITIFALQETGFSLCAKGPDSPYLLFHKRKTNDFSILLDEKAVIVSSAICKMLQLTAPHNVIPIQECEAFRCEGKFAQINLLKALPYLLGDI
;
A
#
# COMPACT_ATOMS: atom_id res chain seq x y z
N MET A 1 -19.80 1.18 -12.76
CA MET A 1 -18.50 1.65 -13.28
C MET A 1 -17.41 0.73 -12.75
N ALA A 2 -16.48 0.28 -13.59
CA ALA A 2 -15.31 -0.45 -13.12
C ALA A 2 -14.43 0.48 -12.26
N MET A 3 -13.99 0.03 -11.08
CA MET A 3 -13.05 0.80 -10.28
C MET A 3 -11.72 0.88 -11.05
N ARG A 4 -11.27 2.11 -11.34
CA ARG A 4 -9.97 2.36 -11.96
C ARG A 4 -9.06 3.05 -10.96
N THR A 5 -7.83 2.57 -10.89
CA THR A 5 -6.80 3.19 -10.04
C THR A 5 -6.40 4.56 -10.59
N ARG A 6 -5.99 5.47 -9.69
CA ARG A 6 -5.31 6.71 -10.04
C ARG A 6 -3.79 6.54 -10.22
N LEU A 7 -3.22 5.39 -9.86
CA LEU A 7 -1.82 5.11 -10.15
C LEU A 7 -1.62 5.20 -11.65
N THR A 8 -0.66 6.02 -12.07
CA THR A 8 -0.17 5.96 -13.44
C THR A 8 0.55 4.63 -13.66
N TRP A 9 0.66 4.21 -14.91
CA TRP A 9 1.40 2.98 -15.26
C TRP A 9 2.85 3.00 -14.73
N GLN A 10 3.51 4.17 -14.76
CA GLN A 10 4.88 4.33 -14.26
C GLN A 10 4.95 4.17 -12.72
N GLN A 11 4.02 4.80 -11.99
CA GLN A 11 3.95 4.66 -10.53
C GLN A 11 3.64 3.22 -10.11
N GLU A 12 2.68 2.58 -10.79
CA GLU A 12 2.36 1.18 -10.57
C GLU A 12 3.59 0.31 -10.82
N LYS A 13 4.27 0.47 -11.97
CA LYS A 13 5.47 -0.30 -12.29
C LYS A 13 6.59 -0.10 -11.29
N CYS A 14 6.79 1.14 -10.83
CA CYS A 14 7.75 1.47 -9.78
C CYS A 14 7.44 0.68 -8.49
N LEU A 15 6.21 0.78 -7.99
CA LEU A 15 5.77 0.06 -6.79
C LEU A 15 5.89 -1.45 -6.96
N GLN A 16 5.48 -2.00 -8.11
CA GLN A 16 5.65 -3.42 -8.41
C GLN A 16 7.13 -3.81 -8.28
N ASN A 17 8.06 -3.06 -8.87
CA ASN A 17 9.49 -3.36 -8.79
C ASN A 17 10.01 -3.40 -7.33
N TYR A 18 9.63 -2.42 -6.50
CA TYR A 18 10.06 -2.37 -5.10
C TYR A 18 9.44 -3.46 -4.23
N PHE A 19 8.20 -3.87 -4.50
CA PHE A 19 7.49 -4.87 -3.69
C PHE A 19 7.55 -6.29 -4.27
N GLY A 20 8.54 -6.58 -5.13
CA GLY A 20 8.85 -7.94 -5.61
C GLY A 20 8.03 -8.38 -6.83
N GLY A 21 7.62 -7.44 -7.67
CA GLY A 21 6.83 -7.60 -8.89
C GLY A 21 5.43 -8.16 -8.64
N LYS A 22 4.80 -7.80 -7.52
CA LYS A 22 3.44 -8.22 -7.17
C LYS A 22 2.42 -7.63 -8.13
N ARG A 23 1.30 -8.33 -8.32
CA ARG A 23 0.14 -7.77 -9.02
C ARG A 23 -0.73 -7.01 -8.02
N PHE A 24 -1.24 -5.85 -8.42
CA PHE A 24 -2.15 -5.07 -7.59
C PHE A 24 -3.59 -5.24 -8.08
N CYS A 25 -4.45 -5.69 -7.18
CA CYS A 25 -5.88 -5.81 -7.42
C CYS A 25 -6.58 -4.75 -6.58
N LEU A 26 -7.19 -3.76 -7.22
CA LEU A 26 -7.90 -2.67 -6.55
C LEU A 26 -9.12 -3.23 -5.80
N LEU A 27 -9.16 -3.02 -4.49
CA LEU A 27 -10.21 -3.48 -3.59
C LEU A 27 -11.10 -2.34 -3.13
N TYR A 28 -10.48 -1.20 -2.82
CA TYR A 28 -11.13 -0.04 -2.25
C TYR A 28 -10.73 1.22 -2.99
N LYS A 29 -11.71 2.10 -3.25
CA LYS A 29 -11.50 3.46 -3.71
C LYS A 29 -12.44 4.40 -2.97
N ALA A 30 -11.89 5.37 -2.24
CA ALA A 30 -12.66 6.24 -1.36
C ALA A 30 -13.73 7.06 -2.11
N SER A 31 -13.47 7.50 -3.34
CA SER A 31 -14.47 8.20 -4.15
C SER A 31 -15.68 7.34 -4.54
N VAL A 32 -15.56 6.01 -4.49
CA VAL A 32 -16.63 5.06 -4.84
C VAL A 32 -17.29 4.49 -3.58
N GLN A 33 -16.48 4.12 -2.60
CA GLN A 33 -16.91 3.46 -1.36
C GLN A 33 -16.98 4.41 -0.16
N LYS A 34 -16.93 5.73 -0.40
CA LYS A 34 -16.88 6.81 0.59
C LYS A 34 -15.57 6.83 1.38
N PHE A 35 -15.12 8.04 1.75
CA PHE A 35 -13.98 8.26 2.63
C PHE A 35 -14.33 7.82 4.05
N SER A 36 -14.09 6.55 4.36
CA SER A 36 -14.39 5.93 5.64
C SER A 36 -13.38 4.83 5.91
N HIS A 37 -12.68 4.92 7.03
CA HIS A 37 -11.73 3.88 7.43
C HIS A 37 -12.44 2.56 7.73
N GLN A 38 -13.65 2.58 8.27
CA GLN A 38 -14.44 1.35 8.49
C GLN A 38 -14.70 0.62 7.17
N ASN A 39 -15.12 1.34 6.12
CA ASN A 39 -15.35 0.73 4.81
C ASN A 39 -14.06 0.14 4.22
N LEU A 40 -12.93 0.83 4.36
CA LEU A 40 -11.62 0.33 3.92
C LEU A 40 -11.25 -0.95 4.69
N LEU A 41 -11.34 -0.92 6.01
CA LEU A 41 -10.98 -2.04 6.88
C LEU A 41 -11.85 -3.28 6.61
N CYS A 42 -13.18 -3.14 6.58
CA CYS A 42 -14.10 -4.23 6.26
C CYS A 42 -13.80 -4.85 4.88
N THR A 43 -13.37 -4.03 3.91
CA THR A 43 -13.01 -4.52 2.58
C THR A 43 -11.69 -5.32 2.60
N CYS A 44 -10.74 -4.93 3.46
CA CYS A 44 -9.37 -5.44 3.45
C CYS A 44 -9.06 -6.51 4.52
N GLU A 45 -9.94 -6.71 5.52
CA GLU A 45 -9.69 -7.48 6.75
C GLU A 45 -9.09 -8.88 6.52
N ASN A 46 -9.42 -9.53 5.39
CA ASN A 46 -9.00 -10.90 5.08
C ASN A 46 -8.33 -11.05 3.70
N GLN A 47 -7.78 -9.96 3.14
CA GLN A 47 -7.26 -9.97 1.77
C GLN A 47 -5.77 -10.36 1.66
N GLY A 48 -5.10 -10.57 2.80
CA GLY A 48 -3.66 -10.85 2.86
C GLY A 48 -2.82 -9.57 2.65
N PRO A 49 -1.62 -9.67 2.05
CA PRO A 49 -0.74 -8.52 1.85
C PRO A 49 -1.47 -7.37 1.14
N THR A 50 -1.47 -6.21 1.77
CA THR A 50 -2.31 -5.09 1.34
C THR A 50 -1.49 -3.81 1.21
N MET A 51 -1.69 -3.07 0.13
CA MET A 51 -1.11 -1.75 -0.07
C MET A 51 -2.20 -0.69 0.01
N ILE A 52 -2.01 0.33 0.85
CA ILE A 52 -2.87 1.50 0.92
C ILE A 52 -2.12 2.66 0.29
N VAL A 53 -2.79 3.37 -0.62
CA VAL A 53 -2.22 4.47 -1.40
C VAL A 53 -3.12 5.68 -1.23
N VAL A 54 -2.56 6.79 -0.78
CA VAL A 54 -3.22 8.08 -0.68
C VAL A 54 -2.60 9.08 -1.63
N TYR A 55 -3.46 9.83 -2.30
CA TYR A 55 -3.07 10.80 -3.31
C TYR A 55 -3.22 12.19 -2.72
N SER A 56 -2.13 12.94 -2.63
CA SER A 56 -2.17 14.37 -2.36
C SER A 56 -1.93 15.14 -3.67
N GLU A 57 -2.01 16.46 -3.60
CA GLU A 57 -1.73 17.32 -4.76
C GLU A 57 -0.30 17.17 -5.29
N LYS A 58 0.69 16.98 -4.40
CA LYS A 58 2.12 17.02 -4.75
C LYS A 58 2.80 15.66 -4.76
N CYS A 59 2.22 14.67 -4.09
CA CYS A 59 2.83 13.35 -3.96
C CYS A 59 1.80 12.26 -3.72
N VAL A 60 2.23 11.02 -3.99
CA VAL A 60 1.52 9.82 -3.58
C VAL A 60 2.25 9.25 -2.37
N ILE A 61 1.52 9.00 -1.29
CA ILE A 61 2.05 8.40 -0.06
C ILE A 61 1.32 7.08 0.13
N GLY A 62 1.98 6.08 0.70
CA GLY A 62 1.31 4.84 0.99
C GLY A 62 1.99 4.02 2.04
N MET A 63 1.32 2.93 2.40
CA MET A 63 1.88 1.89 3.25
C MET A 63 1.65 0.54 2.60
N TYR A 64 2.60 -0.37 2.81
CA TYR A 64 2.51 -1.77 2.48
C TYR A 64 2.50 -2.58 3.76
N LEU A 65 1.41 -3.32 3.96
CA LEU A 65 1.18 -4.26 5.04
C LEU A 65 1.54 -5.66 4.54
N LYS A 66 2.71 -6.17 4.93
CA LYS A 66 3.22 -7.43 4.37
C LYS A 66 2.31 -8.62 4.71
N GLU A 67 1.75 -8.66 5.91
CA GLU A 67 0.86 -9.72 6.37
C GLU A 67 -0.64 -9.38 6.18
N GLY A 68 -0.96 -8.12 5.86
CA GLY A 68 -2.34 -7.62 5.79
C GLY A 68 -2.87 -7.13 7.13
N PHE A 69 -4.19 -7.24 7.34
CA PHE A 69 -4.86 -6.74 8.55
C PHE A 69 -4.99 -7.77 9.69
N GLN A 70 -4.76 -9.07 9.42
CA GLN A 70 -5.03 -10.16 10.37
C GLN A 70 -3.99 -10.34 11.49
N GLY A 71 -3.00 -9.46 11.62
CA GLY A 71 -1.93 -9.54 12.63
C GLY A 71 -2.05 -8.49 13.73
N LYS A 72 -1.64 -8.83 14.96
CA LYS A 72 -1.46 -7.84 16.03
C LYS A 72 -0.27 -6.92 15.77
N ASP A 73 0.79 -7.48 15.17
CA ASP A 73 2.06 -6.82 14.87
C ASP A 73 2.43 -7.09 13.40
N VAL A 74 2.10 -6.15 12.52
CA VAL A 74 2.28 -6.29 11.07
C VAL A 74 3.51 -5.51 10.63
N SER A 75 4.31 -6.10 9.74
CA SER A 75 5.45 -5.39 9.14
C SER A 75 4.93 -4.33 8.18
N ILE A 76 5.14 -3.07 8.53
CA ILE A 76 4.65 -1.92 7.77
C ILE A 76 5.83 -1.24 7.07
N THR A 77 5.73 -1.09 5.76
CA THR A 77 6.65 -0.24 4.98
C THR A 77 5.89 0.97 4.49
N ILE A 78 6.33 2.17 4.85
CA ILE A 78 5.74 3.42 4.37
C ILE A 78 6.57 3.89 3.17
N PHE A 79 5.92 4.45 2.16
CA PHE A 79 6.58 4.95 0.97
C PHE A 79 5.99 6.27 0.49
N ALA A 80 6.77 6.98 -0.32
CA ALA A 80 6.33 8.14 -1.07
C ALA A 80 6.86 8.10 -2.51
N LEU A 81 6.00 8.49 -3.46
CA LEU A 81 6.32 8.77 -4.85
C LEU A 81 6.15 10.27 -5.07
N GLN A 82 7.23 10.91 -5.46
CA GLN A 82 7.31 12.34 -5.82
C GLN A 82 7.87 12.45 -7.24
N GLU A 83 7.78 13.65 -7.84
CA GLU A 83 8.49 13.94 -9.09
C GLU A 83 10.00 13.67 -8.98
N THR A 84 10.56 13.91 -7.79
CA THR A 84 11.98 13.71 -7.47
C THR A 84 12.36 12.23 -7.31
N GLY A 85 11.39 11.32 -7.20
CA GLY A 85 11.63 9.88 -7.15
C GLY A 85 10.83 9.14 -6.09
N PHE A 86 11.26 7.91 -5.82
CA PHE A 86 10.65 6.99 -4.86
C PHE A 86 11.50 6.90 -3.58
N SER A 87 10.83 6.84 -2.44
CA SER A 87 11.46 6.65 -1.14
C SER A 87 10.60 5.72 -0.28
N LEU A 88 11.24 5.00 0.64
CA LEU A 88 10.55 4.16 1.62
C LEU A 88 11.25 4.19 2.97
N CYS A 89 10.50 3.86 4.02
CA CYS A 89 11.03 3.57 5.34
C CYS A 89 10.26 2.42 5.97
N ALA A 90 10.98 1.51 6.62
CA ALA A 90 10.35 0.49 7.46
C ALA A 90 9.86 1.14 8.75
N LYS A 91 8.61 0.87 9.12
CA LYS A 91 8.10 1.08 10.46
C LYS A 91 8.18 -0.26 11.20
N GLY A 92 8.52 -0.22 12.48
CA GLY A 92 8.45 -1.41 13.33
C GLY A 92 7.03 -2.00 13.32
N PRO A 93 6.87 -3.25 13.79
CA PRO A 93 5.57 -3.88 13.84
C PRO A 93 4.58 -3.01 14.63
N ASP A 94 3.41 -2.79 14.06
CA ASP A 94 2.32 -2.03 14.68
C ASP A 94 1.00 -2.66 14.27
N SER A 95 -0.06 -2.36 15.01
CA SER A 95 -1.39 -2.82 14.63
C SER A 95 -1.92 -1.93 13.48
N PRO A 96 -2.26 -2.52 12.32
CA PRO A 96 -2.64 -1.76 11.14
C PRO A 96 -3.92 -0.94 11.34
N TYR A 97 -4.81 -1.37 12.24
CA TYR A 97 -6.02 -0.63 12.62
C TYR A 97 -5.71 0.72 13.28
N LEU A 98 -4.58 0.83 13.97
CA LEU A 98 -4.17 2.03 14.68
C LEU A 98 -3.66 3.12 13.74
N LEU A 99 -3.27 2.74 12.52
CA LEU A 99 -2.86 3.66 11.47
C LEU A 99 -4.04 4.46 10.91
N PHE A 100 -5.27 4.09 11.24
CA PHE A 100 -6.48 4.82 10.80
C PHE A 100 -7.11 5.68 11.90
N HIS A 101 -6.44 5.78 13.06
CA HIS A 101 -6.90 6.57 14.19
C HIS A 101 -5.91 7.70 14.51
N LYS A 102 -6.43 8.81 15.03
CA LYS A 102 -5.61 9.91 15.51
C LYS A 102 -5.07 9.57 16.90
N ARG A 103 -3.74 9.56 17.05
CA ARG A 103 -3.06 9.36 18.33
C ARG A 103 -1.97 10.41 18.52
N LYS A 104 -1.67 10.71 19.78
CA LYS A 104 -0.61 11.68 20.15
C LYS A 104 0.79 11.23 19.71
N THR A 105 1.01 9.93 19.58
CA THR A 105 2.35 9.32 19.35
C THR A 105 2.47 8.65 17.98
N ASN A 106 1.48 8.79 17.09
CA ASN A 106 1.56 8.12 15.79
C ASN A 106 2.48 8.91 14.86
N ASP A 107 3.56 8.27 14.45
CA ASP A 107 4.46 8.83 13.44
C ASP A 107 3.82 8.90 12.04
N PHE A 108 2.76 8.10 11.82
CA PHE A 108 2.01 8.01 10.57
C PHE A 108 0.56 7.59 10.85
N SER A 109 -0.43 8.33 10.33
CA SER A 109 -1.85 7.96 10.37
C SER A 109 -2.59 8.41 9.11
N ILE A 110 -3.47 7.59 8.55
CA ILE A 110 -4.41 7.97 7.50
C ILE A 110 -5.78 8.24 8.13
N LEU A 111 -6.17 9.51 8.20
CA LEU A 111 -7.46 9.95 8.71
C LEU A 111 -8.42 10.14 7.54
N LEU A 112 -9.06 9.04 7.12
CA LEU A 112 -9.91 9.06 5.92
C LEU A 112 -11.10 9.99 6.04
N ASP A 113 -11.78 10.00 7.19
CA ASP A 113 -12.94 10.85 7.43
C ASP A 113 -12.57 12.35 7.42
N GLU A 114 -11.33 12.68 7.82
CA GLU A 114 -10.75 14.02 7.75
C GLU A 114 -10.09 14.33 6.38
N LYS A 115 -10.05 13.34 5.47
CA LYS A 115 -9.33 13.40 4.19
C LYS A 115 -7.89 13.92 4.35
N ALA A 116 -7.17 13.36 5.31
CA ALA A 116 -5.80 13.75 5.59
C ALA A 116 -4.92 12.56 5.94
N VAL A 117 -3.62 12.71 5.72
CA VAL A 117 -2.59 11.84 6.28
C VAL A 117 -1.72 12.64 7.23
N ILE A 118 -1.51 12.12 8.43
CA ILE A 118 -0.59 12.66 9.41
C ILE A 118 0.75 11.95 9.22
N VAL A 119 1.82 12.72 9.07
CA VAL A 119 3.18 12.20 8.93
C VAL A 119 4.10 13.01 9.85
N SER A 120 4.82 12.33 10.74
CA SER A 120 5.80 12.97 11.62
C SER A 120 6.97 13.55 10.84
N SER A 121 7.64 14.53 11.43
CA SER A 121 8.86 15.12 10.86
C SER A 121 9.97 14.10 10.62
N ALA A 122 10.07 13.05 11.45
CA ALA A 122 11.03 11.97 11.27
C ALA A 122 10.74 11.16 9.99
N ILE A 123 9.48 10.78 9.77
CA ILE A 123 9.08 10.05 8.55
C ILE A 123 9.15 10.97 7.33
N CYS A 124 8.76 12.23 7.42
CA CYS A 124 8.93 13.19 6.32
C CYS A 124 10.39 13.29 5.87
N LYS A 125 11.35 13.33 6.80
CA LYS A 125 12.78 13.31 6.46
C LYS A 125 13.20 12.02 5.77
N MET A 126 12.77 10.85 6.28
CA MET A 126 13.10 9.56 5.66
C MET A 126 12.50 9.42 4.24
N LEU A 127 11.28 9.92 4.05
CA LEU A 127 10.57 9.92 2.77
C LEU A 127 10.91 11.13 1.88
N GLN A 128 11.83 11.99 2.33
CA GLN A 128 12.25 13.20 1.62
C GLN A 128 11.07 14.08 1.19
N LEU A 129 10.02 14.15 2.01
CA LEU A 129 8.84 14.97 1.75
C LEU A 129 9.17 16.44 2.02
N THR A 130 8.82 17.31 1.08
CA THR A 130 9.05 18.77 1.17
C THR A 130 8.07 19.50 2.09
N ALA A 131 7.22 18.78 2.84
CA ALA A 131 6.17 19.38 3.65
C ALA A 131 6.67 19.77 5.06
N PRO A 132 6.56 21.07 5.46
CA PRO A 132 6.81 21.51 6.83
C PRO A 132 5.64 21.19 7.80
N HIS A 133 4.52 20.67 7.28
CA HIS A 133 3.31 20.38 8.04
C HIS A 133 3.11 18.88 8.25
N ASN A 134 2.82 18.50 9.50
CA ASN A 134 2.57 17.11 9.89
C ASN A 134 1.24 16.55 9.35
N VAL A 135 0.45 17.34 8.63
CA VAL A 135 -0.88 16.97 8.11
C VAL A 135 -0.94 17.32 6.63
N ILE A 136 -1.19 16.33 5.78
CA ILE A 136 -1.23 16.46 4.33
C ILE A 136 -2.66 16.12 3.86
N PRO A 137 -3.37 17.05 3.21
CA PRO A 137 -4.70 16.77 2.67
C PRO A 137 -4.62 15.77 1.51
N ILE A 138 -5.61 14.89 1.41
CA ILE A 138 -5.68 13.85 0.38
C ILE A 138 -6.90 14.06 -0.52
N GLN A 139 -6.72 13.79 -1.80
CA GLN A 139 -7.75 13.84 -2.84
C GLN A 139 -8.40 12.48 -3.09
N GLU A 140 -7.71 11.39 -2.74
CA GLU A 140 -8.16 10.01 -2.95
C GLU A 140 -7.43 9.06 -2.00
N CYS A 141 -8.07 7.93 -1.67
CA CYS A 141 -7.43 6.78 -1.07
C CYS A 141 -7.83 5.51 -1.82
N GLU A 142 -6.86 4.64 -2.09
CA GLU A 142 -7.04 3.35 -2.73
C GLU A 142 -6.40 2.25 -1.89
N ALA A 143 -7.03 1.07 -1.85
CA ALA A 143 -6.42 -0.13 -1.27
C ALA A 143 -6.31 -1.23 -2.31
N PHE A 144 -5.18 -1.92 -2.32
CA PHE A 144 -4.87 -2.99 -3.24
C PHE A 144 -4.51 -4.26 -2.49
N ARG A 145 -5.10 -5.38 -2.92
CA ARG A 145 -4.54 -6.69 -2.62
C ARG A 145 -3.27 -6.87 -3.44
N CYS A 146 -2.18 -7.24 -2.77
CA CYS A 146 -0.89 -7.47 -3.40
C CYS A 146 -0.66 -8.96 -3.56
N GLU A 147 -0.90 -9.46 -4.76
CA GLU A 147 -0.74 -10.87 -5.07
C GLU A 147 0.72 -11.17 -5.41
N GLY A 148 1.22 -12.30 -4.89
CA GLY A 148 2.50 -12.82 -5.35
C GLY A 148 2.49 -12.98 -6.87
N LYS A 149 3.67 -12.96 -7.49
CA LYS A 149 3.77 -13.43 -8.86
C LYS A 149 3.13 -14.81 -8.89
N PHE A 150 2.21 -15.05 -9.81
CA PHE A 150 2.11 -16.40 -10.33
C PHE A 150 3.53 -16.72 -10.77
N ALA A 151 4.23 -17.56 -10.01
CA ALA A 151 5.16 -18.41 -10.69
C ALA A 151 4.32 -18.99 -11.83
N GLN A 152 4.69 -18.68 -13.07
CA GLN A 152 4.60 -19.76 -14.04
C GLN A 152 5.39 -20.87 -13.36
N ILE A 153 4.69 -21.74 -12.61
CA ILE A 153 5.21 -23.04 -12.26
C ILE A 153 5.69 -23.51 -13.61
N ASN A 154 6.99 -23.72 -13.70
CA ASN A 154 7.62 -24.30 -14.85
C ASN A 154 6.90 -25.63 -15.11
N LEU A 155 5.81 -25.61 -15.89
CA LEU A 155 5.23 -26.81 -16.49
C LEU A 155 6.29 -27.46 -17.40
N LEU A 156 7.34 -26.71 -17.77
CA LEU A 156 8.55 -27.18 -18.44
C LEU A 156 9.62 -27.80 -17.52
N LYS A 157 9.46 -27.81 -16.18
CA LYS A 157 10.35 -28.60 -15.30
C LYS A 157 9.69 -29.89 -14.77
N ALA A 158 8.46 -30.19 -15.22
CA ALA A 158 7.74 -31.42 -14.89
C ALA A 158 7.80 -32.49 -16.01
N LEU A 159 8.62 -32.32 -17.06
CA LEU A 159 8.89 -33.36 -18.05
C LEU A 159 10.40 -33.54 -18.21
N PRO A 160 10.97 -34.47 -17.43
CA PRO A 160 11.85 -35.46 -18.04
C PRO A 160 11.52 -36.90 -17.64
N TYR A 161 10.26 -37.23 -17.31
CA TYR A 161 9.88 -38.59 -16.88
C TYR A 161 8.72 -39.25 -17.65
N LEU A 162 8.39 -38.81 -18.88
CA LEU A 162 7.33 -39.47 -19.67
C LEU A 162 7.74 -39.89 -21.09
N LEU A 163 9.03 -40.00 -21.39
CA LEU A 163 9.49 -40.79 -22.54
C LEU A 163 10.93 -41.24 -22.28
N GLY A 164 11.09 -42.48 -21.88
CA GLY A 164 12.39 -43.11 -21.71
C GLY A 164 12.36 -44.23 -20.69
N ASP A 165 11.65 -45.31 -21.02
CA ASP A 165 12.16 -46.67 -20.84
C ASP A 165 11.44 -47.56 -21.85
N ILE A 166 12.24 -48.50 -22.38
CA ILE A 166 12.10 -49.31 -23.61
C ILE A 166 10.85 -50.18 -23.64
#